data_AF-A0A1S1YU63-F1
#
_entry.id   AF-A0A1S1YU63-F1
#
_cell.length_a   1.000
_cell.length_b   1.000
_cell.length_c   1.000
_cell.angle_alpha   90.00
_cell.angle_beta   90.00
_cell.angle_gamma   90.00
#
_symmetry.space_group_name_H-M   'P 1'
#
loop_
_entity.id
_entity.type
_entity.pdbx_description
1 polymer ?
#
loop_
_entity_poly.entity_id
_entity_poly.type
_entity_poly.pdbx_seq_one_letter_code
_entity_poly.pdbx_strand_id
1 'polypeptide(L)'
;MSIIVIQAVVSALSVPTEMDNINVHLKTGEVVSVTQREWKKGKTFSDHQSFVFIRKSEKKVIKKEEIDYIRYESYKTHSKTANFMEEYAKIQDLSLESKQYYHSKKMKKAKLSKAMAVGSLCAGVVINPFIFIVTPIPISQAIVRKIKVDKQFCLTGKAWKELKKNRKEKIKSYKLPTV
;
A
#
# COMPACT_ATOMS: atom_id res chain seq x y z
N MET A 1 30.88 -0.93 -7.51
CA MET A 1 29.60 -0.79 -8.24
C MET A 1 28.50 -1.74 -7.71
N SER A 2 28.85 -2.94 -7.26
CA SER A 2 27.96 -3.98 -6.73
C SER A 2 27.25 -3.62 -5.41
N ILE A 3 27.87 -2.86 -4.51
CA ILE A 3 27.30 -2.46 -3.21
C ILE A 3 26.07 -1.53 -3.37
N ILE A 4 26.11 -0.63 -4.36
CA ILE A 4 25.05 0.36 -4.62
C ILE A 4 23.79 -0.33 -5.18
N VAL A 5 23.98 -1.34 -6.03
CA VAL A 5 22.88 -2.13 -6.62
C VAL A 5 22.18 -2.94 -5.53
N ILE A 6 22.92 -3.56 -4.62
CA ILE A 6 22.36 -4.35 -3.51
C ILE A 6 21.55 -3.46 -2.55
N GLN A 7 22.07 -2.29 -2.16
CA GLN A 7 21.30 -1.34 -1.33
C GLN A 7 20.02 -0.85 -2.03
N ALA A 8 20.05 -0.64 -3.34
CA ALA A 8 18.87 -0.26 -4.11
C ALA A 8 17.81 -1.38 -4.14
N VAL A 9 18.22 -2.63 -4.29
CA VAL A 9 17.33 -3.82 -4.28
C VAL A 9 16.73 -4.05 -2.89
N VAL A 10 17.53 -3.99 -1.83
CA VAL A 10 17.06 -4.14 -0.44
C VAL A 10 16.11 -2.99 -0.04
N SER A 11 16.36 -1.77 -0.51
CA SER A 11 15.45 -0.63 -0.31
C SER A 11 14.17 -0.70 -1.15
N ALA A 12 14.20 -1.45 -2.26
CA ALA A 12 13.06 -1.65 -3.16
C ALA A 12 12.15 -2.80 -2.70
N LEU A 13 12.69 -3.77 -1.96
CA LEU A 13 11.93 -4.73 -1.17
C LEU A 13 11.24 -3.96 -0.03
N SER A 14 10.04 -3.44 -0.34
CA SER A 14 9.09 -2.94 0.65
C SER A 14 8.87 -4.03 1.69
N VAL A 15 9.60 -3.98 2.80
CA VAL A 15 9.39 -4.87 3.94
C VAL A 15 7.93 -4.69 4.36
N PRO A 16 7.08 -5.74 4.28
CA PRO A 16 5.71 -5.64 4.75
C PRO A 16 5.79 -5.32 6.24
N THR A 17 5.33 -4.14 6.60
CA THR A 17 5.26 -3.67 7.99
C THR A 17 3.84 -3.89 8.49
N GLU A 18 3.63 -3.98 9.79
CA GLU A 18 2.28 -4.14 10.36
C GLU A 18 1.35 -2.98 9.97
N MET A 19 1.92 -1.86 9.54
CA MET A 19 1.18 -0.75 8.96
C MET A 19 0.37 -1.12 7.70
N ASP A 20 0.78 -2.17 6.96
CA ASP A 20 0.04 -2.66 5.78
C ASP A 20 -0.96 -3.79 6.12
N ASN A 21 -1.11 -4.14 7.41
CA ASN A 21 -2.05 -5.15 7.87
C ASN A 21 -3.48 -4.60 8.05
N ILE A 22 -4.41 -5.53 8.20
CA ILE A 22 -5.79 -5.31 8.62
C ILE A 22 -5.79 -5.42 10.14
N ASN A 23 -6.05 -4.33 10.88
CA ASN A 23 -6.09 -4.39 12.33
C ASN A 23 -7.54 -4.55 12.78
N VAL A 24 -7.87 -5.74 13.27
CA VAL A 24 -9.20 -6.08 13.79
C VAL A 24 -9.18 -5.82 15.29
N HIS A 25 -9.99 -4.87 15.74
CA HIS A 25 -10.14 -4.57 17.17
C HIS A 25 -11.31 -5.37 17.71
N LEU A 26 -11.04 -6.19 18.73
CA LEU A 26 -12.04 -7.02 19.39
C LEU A 26 -12.68 -6.24 20.55
N LYS A 27 -13.91 -6.61 20.92
CA LYS A 27 -14.63 -6.05 22.09
C LYS A 27 -13.89 -6.29 23.40
N THR A 28 -13.02 -7.30 23.45
CA THR A 28 -12.13 -7.58 24.60
C THR A 28 -11.02 -6.54 24.78
N GLY A 29 -10.83 -5.63 23.81
CA GLY A 29 -9.73 -4.67 23.77
C GLY A 29 -8.47 -5.19 23.07
N GLU A 30 -8.45 -6.47 22.67
CA GLU A 30 -7.35 -7.06 21.92
C GLU A 30 -7.33 -6.59 20.46
N VAL A 31 -6.13 -6.48 19.89
CA VAL A 31 -5.94 -6.10 18.49
C VAL A 31 -5.30 -7.25 17.73
N VAL A 32 -6.07 -7.83 16.80
CA VAL A 32 -5.57 -8.87 15.91
C VAL A 32 -5.12 -8.22 14.59
N SER A 33 -3.80 -8.10 14.43
CA SER A 33 -3.21 -7.63 13.16
C SER A 33 -3.12 -8.79 12.18
N VAL A 34 -3.80 -8.68 11.03
CA VAL A 34 -3.88 -9.72 10.00
C VAL A 34 -3.27 -9.23 8.70
N THR A 35 -2.27 -9.95 8.19
CA THR A 35 -1.66 -9.58 6.92
C THR A 35 -2.60 -9.86 5.74
N GLN A 36 -2.45 -9.14 4.62
CA GLN A 36 -3.21 -9.42 3.41
C GLN A 36 -3.04 -10.86 2.90
N ARG A 37 -1.90 -11.50 3.16
CA ARG A 37 -1.62 -12.88 2.75
C ARG A 37 -2.40 -13.88 3.61
N GLU A 38 -2.38 -13.69 4.92
CA GLU A 38 -3.13 -14.53 5.87
C GLU A 38 -4.64 -14.43 5.61
N TRP A 39 -5.14 -13.20 5.39
CA TRP A 39 -6.53 -12.97 5.01
C TRP A 39 -6.89 -13.65 3.69
N LYS A 40 -6.10 -13.46 2.63
CA LYS A 40 -6.42 -14.06 1.32
C LYS A 40 -6.54 -15.59 1.37
N LYS A 41 -5.72 -16.24 2.20
CA LYS A 41 -5.79 -17.69 2.42
C LYS A 41 -7.02 -18.11 3.23
N GLY A 42 -7.42 -17.31 4.21
CA GLY A 42 -8.59 -17.59 5.05
C GLY A 42 -9.93 -17.15 4.45
N LYS A 43 -9.93 -16.26 3.46
CA LYS A 43 -11.13 -15.69 2.85
C LYS A 43 -12.09 -16.76 2.32
N THR A 44 -11.59 -17.84 1.75
CA THR A 44 -12.39 -18.95 1.22
C THR A 44 -13.13 -19.76 2.29
N PHE A 45 -12.70 -19.62 3.55
CA PHE A 45 -13.30 -20.29 4.70
C PHE A 45 -14.06 -19.32 5.61
N SER A 46 -14.17 -18.05 5.20
CA SER A 46 -14.90 -17.03 5.95
C SER A 46 -16.35 -17.04 5.50
N ASP A 47 -17.25 -17.01 6.47
CA ASP A 47 -18.69 -17.05 6.27
C ASP A 47 -19.33 -15.79 6.87
N HIS A 48 -20.64 -15.59 6.66
CA HIS A 48 -21.36 -14.40 7.14
C HIS A 48 -21.24 -14.13 8.66
N GLN A 49 -20.93 -15.16 9.46
CA GLN A 49 -20.81 -15.07 10.92
C GLN A 49 -19.37 -15.09 11.42
N SER A 50 -18.38 -15.46 10.59
CA SER A 50 -17.02 -15.67 11.06
C SER A 50 -15.97 -15.21 10.06
N PHE A 51 -15.02 -14.44 10.56
CA PHE A 51 -13.86 -14.00 9.83
C PHE A 51 -12.71 -14.99 10.07
N VAL A 52 -12.17 -15.57 8.99
CA VAL A 52 -11.11 -16.57 9.08
C VAL A 52 -9.82 -16.06 8.43
N PHE A 53 -8.70 -16.28 9.11
CA PHE A 53 -7.37 -16.06 8.55
C PHE A 53 -6.44 -17.23 8.89
N ILE A 54 -5.45 -17.47 8.02
CA ILE A 54 -4.49 -18.58 8.20
C ILE A 54 -3.11 -18.02 8.52
N ARG A 55 -2.61 -18.28 9.73
CA ARG A 55 -1.29 -17.86 10.20
C ARG A 55 -0.44 -19.11 10.49
N LYS A 56 0.76 -19.21 9.90
CA LYS A 56 1.67 -20.37 10.09
C LYS A 56 0.97 -21.73 9.93
N SER A 57 0.08 -21.85 8.94
CA SER A 57 -0.75 -23.05 8.68
C SER A 57 -1.84 -23.37 9.70
N GLU A 58 -2.05 -22.53 10.70
CA GLU A 58 -3.18 -22.64 11.63
C GLU A 58 -4.36 -21.79 11.15
N LYS A 59 -5.57 -22.37 11.20
CA LYS A 59 -6.83 -21.65 10.98
C LYS A 59 -7.20 -20.90 12.26
N LYS A 60 -7.20 -19.57 12.22
CA LYS A 60 -7.74 -18.72 13.29
C LYS A 60 -9.09 -18.18 12.86
N VAL A 61 -10.06 -18.26 13.75
CA VAL A 61 -11.46 -17.86 13.52
C VAL A 61 -11.80 -16.76 14.51
N ILE A 62 -12.35 -15.66 14.04
CA ILE A 62 -12.88 -14.57 14.85
C ILE A 62 -14.37 -14.48 14.55
N LYS A 63 -15.22 -14.54 15.58
CA LYS A 63 -16.66 -14.37 15.37
C LYS A 63 -16.96 -12.90 15.08
N LYS A 64 -17.90 -12.65 14.18
CA LYS A 64 -18.31 -11.28 13.82
C LYS A 64 -18.74 -10.47 15.04
N GLU A 65 -19.45 -11.11 15.97
CA GLU A 65 -19.94 -10.49 17.20
C GLU A 65 -18.84 -10.03 18.16
N GLU A 66 -17.65 -10.61 18.05
CA GLU A 66 -16.49 -10.26 18.87
C GLU A 66 -15.72 -9.06 18.30
N ILE A 67 -15.96 -8.70 17.04
CA ILE A 67 -15.31 -7.56 16.38
C ILE A 67 -16.05 -6.28 16.77
N ASP A 68 -15.31 -5.29 17.26
CA ASP A 68 -15.84 -3.96 17.55
C ASP A 68 -15.71 -3.06 16.31
N TYR A 69 -14.47 -2.87 15.83
CA TYR A 69 -14.19 -2.11 14.62
C TYR A 69 -12.92 -2.57 13.92
N ILE A 70 -12.77 -2.15 12.67
CA ILE A 70 -11.58 -2.45 11.86
C ILE A 70 -10.87 -1.16 11.52
N ARG A 71 -9.55 -1.13 11.76
CA ARG A 71 -8.72 0.03 11.52
C ARG A 71 -7.64 -0.29 10.49
N TYR A 72 -7.45 0.64 9.58
CA TYR A 72 -6.40 0.58 8.57
C TYR A 72 -5.43 1.72 8.74
N GLU A 73 -4.14 1.41 8.70
CA GLU A 73 -3.10 2.44 8.65
C GLU A 73 -2.72 2.79 7.21
N SER A 74 -2.88 1.88 6.26
CA SER A 74 -2.47 2.05 4.86
C SER A 74 -3.66 2.15 3.91
N TYR A 75 -3.71 3.23 3.12
CA TYR A 75 -4.74 3.42 2.09
C TYR A 75 -4.78 2.26 1.09
N LYS A 76 -3.61 1.69 0.76
CA LYS A 76 -3.53 0.59 -0.20
C LYS A 76 -4.19 -0.69 0.31
N THR A 77 -4.11 -0.94 1.62
CA THR A 77 -4.77 -2.09 2.25
C THR A 77 -6.26 -1.84 2.33
N HIS A 78 -6.65 -0.68 2.87
CA HIS A 78 -8.04 -0.24 2.91
C HIS A 78 -8.73 -0.37 1.54
N SER A 79 -8.16 0.21 0.48
CA SER A 79 -8.75 0.20 -0.87
C SER A 79 -8.92 -1.19 -1.48
N LYS A 80 -8.33 -2.23 -0.89
CA LYS A 80 -8.40 -3.60 -1.41
C LYS A 80 -9.25 -4.53 -0.56
N THR A 81 -9.40 -4.23 0.72
CA THR A 81 -10.03 -5.14 1.68
C THR A 81 -11.25 -4.53 2.37
N ALA A 82 -11.42 -3.21 2.36
CA ALA A 82 -12.51 -2.52 3.06
C ALA A 82 -13.88 -3.08 2.68
N ASN A 83 -14.25 -3.12 1.39
CA ASN A 83 -15.57 -3.59 0.95
C ASN A 83 -15.93 -4.98 1.49
N PHE A 84 -14.96 -5.89 1.59
CA PHE A 84 -15.21 -7.22 2.16
C PHE A 84 -15.35 -7.16 3.69
N MET A 85 -14.54 -6.33 4.35
CA MET A 85 -14.52 -6.22 5.80
C MET A 85 -15.70 -5.41 6.37
N GLU A 86 -16.31 -4.53 5.57
CA GLU A 86 -17.55 -3.79 5.94
C GLU A 86 -18.70 -4.75 6.25
N GLU A 87 -18.73 -5.92 5.63
CA GLU A 87 -19.71 -6.97 5.92
C GLU A 87 -19.58 -7.53 7.35
N TYR A 88 -18.40 -7.39 7.96
CA TYR A 88 -18.09 -7.95 9.28
C TYR A 88 -18.17 -6.90 10.38
N ALA A 89 -17.64 -5.70 10.17
CA ALA A 89 -17.67 -4.65 11.18
C ALA A 89 -17.55 -3.25 10.56
N LYS A 90 -17.86 -2.23 11.38
CA LYS A 90 -17.67 -0.84 11.01
C LYS A 90 -16.18 -0.55 10.82
N ILE A 91 -15.83 0.00 9.66
CA ILE A 91 -14.46 0.42 9.37
C ILE A 91 -14.26 1.84 9.86
N GLN A 92 -13.17 2.08 10.60
CA GLN A 92 -12.77 3.42 10.97
C GLN A 92 -12.25 4.19 9.77
N ASP A 93 -12.61 5.47 9.71
CA ASP A 93 -12.14 6.36 8.66
C ASP A 93 -10.62 6.43 8.59
N LEU A 94 -10.11 6.30 7.38
CA LEU A 94 -8.68 6.38 7.15
C LEU A 94 -8.18 7.80 7.45
N SER A 95 -7.08 7.91 8.20
CA SER A 95 -6.51 9.22 8.54
C SER A 95 -6.16 10.04 7.28
N LEU A 96 -6.39 11.36 7.36
CA LEU A 96 -6.12 12.29 6.27
C LEU A 96 -4.67 12.18 5.77
N GLU A 97 -3.72 12.09 6.69
CA GLU A 97 -2.30 11.91 6.39
C GLU A 97 -2.02 10.64 5.55
N SER A 98 -2.75 9.56 5.80
CA SER A 98 -2.60 8.30 5.07
C SER A 98 -3.11 8.43 3.64
N LYS A 99 -4.25 9.12 3.44
CA LYS A 99 -4.78 9.48 2.11
C LYS A 99 -3.79 10.39 1.38
N GLN A 100 -3.36 11.47 2.03
CA GLN A 100 -2.40 12.44 1.48
C GLN A 100 -1.07 11.78 1.09
N TYR A 101 -0.54 10.89 1.93
CA TYR A 101 0.72 10.20 1.66
C TYR A 101 0.59 9.32 0.41
N TYR A 102 -0.48 8.54 0.31
CA TYR A 102 -0.71 7.63 -0.82
C TYR A 102 -0.84 8.40 -2.14
N HIS A 103 -1.71 9.41 -2.18
CA HIS A 103 -1.99 10.18 -3.40
C HIS A 103 -0.78 11.01 -3.84
N SER A 104 -0.12 11.69 -2.90
CA SER A 104 1.09 12.46 -3.18
C SER A 104 2.24 11.59 -3.69
N LYS A 105 2.47 10.42 -3.06
CA LYS A 105 3.49 9.45 -3.50
C LYS A 105 3.21 8.94 -4.91
N LYS A 106 1.96 8.60 -5.21
CA LYS A 106 1.53 8.08 -6.50
C LYS A 106 1.63 9.12 -7.60
N MET A 107 1.25 10.37 -7.33
CA MET A 107 1.40 11.50 -8.25
C MET A 107 2.86 11.78 -8.59
N LYS A 108 3.75 11.78 -7.57
CA LYS A 108 5.19 11.97 -7.80
C LYS A 108 5.80 10.82 -8.62
N LYS A 109 5.41 9.57 -8.35
CA LYS A 109 5.81 8.43 -9.19
C LYS A 109 5.32 8.57 -10.63
N ALA A 110 4.11 9.07 -10.84
CA ALA A 110 3.59 9.30 -12.19
C ALA A 110 4.35 10.42 -12.93
N LYS A 111 4.70 11.51 -12.23
CA LYS A 111 5.55 12.58 -12.78
C LYS A 111 6.95 12.07 -13.16
N LEU A 112 7.57 11.27 -12.29
CA LEU A 112 8.87 10.66 -12.56
C LEU A 112 8.82 9.68 -13.75
N SER A 113 7.81 8.81 -13.81
CA SER A 113 7.62 7.91 -14.95
C SER A 113 7.43 8.68 -16.26
N LYS A 114 6.66 9.78 -16.25
CA LYS A 114 6.51 10.65 -17.42
C LYS A 114 7.84 11.30 -17.83
N ALA A 115 8.61 11.82 -16.87
CA ALA A 115 9.90 12.44 -17.14
C ALA A 115 10.90 11.44 -17.73
N MET A 116 10.98 10.22 -17.18
CA MET A 116 11.82 9.15 -17.75
C MET A 116 11.36 8.75 -19.15
N ALA A 117 10.05 8.64 -19.39
CA ALA A 117 9.52 8.30 -20.71
C ALA A 117 9.88 9.34 -21.78
N VAL A 118 9.73 10.63 -21.44
CA VAL A 118 10.10 11.74 -22.32
C VAL A 118 11.62 11.78 -22.53
N GLY A 119 12.40 11.62 -21.47
CA GLY A 119 13.87 11.56 -21.57
C GLY A 119 14.34 10.39 -22.44
N SER A 120 13.75 9.20 -22.28
CA SER A 120 14.06 8.03 -23.11
C SER A 120 13.64 8.20 -24.57
N LEU A 121 12.54 8.90 -24.83
CA LEU A 121 12.13 9.26 -26.19
C LEU A 121 13.14 10.24 -26.79
N CYS A 122 13.45 11.34 -26.11
CA CYS A 122 14.38 12.34 -26.64
C CYS A 122 15.79 11.80 -26.88
N ALA A 123 16.34 11.00 -25.97
CA ALA A 123 17.68 10.40 -26.13
C ALA A 123 17.67 9.20 -27.09
N GLY A 124 16.60 8.42 -27.07
CA GLY A 124 16.49 7.17 -27.79
C GLY A 124 16.19 7.32 -29.28
N VAL A 125 15.41 8.34 -29.65
CA VAL A 125 15.12 8.65 -31.07
C VAL A 125 16.40 9.00 -31.84
N VAL A 126 17.42 9.51 -31.16
CA VAL A 126 18.74 9.81 -31.74
C VAL A 126 19.60 8.56 -31.94
N ILE A 127 19.37 7.50 -31.15
CA ILE A 127 20.28 6.33 -31.07
C ILE A 127 19.67 5.09 -31.74
N ASN A 128 18.35 4.86 -31.63
CA ASN A 128 17.71 3.68 -32.21
C ASN A 128 16.18 3.85 -32.40
N PRO A 129 15.65 3.70 -33.64
CA PRO A 129 14.20 3.82 -33.92
C PRO A 129 13.31 2.77 -33.24
N PHE A 130 13.83 1.63 -32.77
CA PHE A 130 13.04 0.63 -32.04
C PHE A 130 12.52 1.12 -30.67
N ILE A 131 13.02 2.25 -30.17
CA ILE A 131 12.58 2.86 -28.91
C ILE A 131 11.11 3.32 -28.96
N PHE A 132 10.57 3.63 -30.14
CA PHE A 132 9.15 3.96 -30.30
C PHE A 132 8.21 2.80 -29.95
N ILE A 133 8.68 1.55 -29.98
CA ILE A 133 7.87 0.37 -29.63
C ILE A 133 7.74 0.20 -28.11
N VAL A 134 8.79 0.54 -27.35
CA VAL A 134 8.88 0.26 -25.90
C VAL A 134 8.44 1.47 -25.04
N THR A 135 8.61 2.68 -25.57
CA THR A 135 8.24 3.95 -24.91
C THR A 135 6.76 4.16 -24.57
N PRO A 136 5.77 3.52 -25.23
CA PRO A 136 4.37 3.63 -24.83
C PRO A 136 4.10 3.05 -23.43
N ILE A 137 4.89 2.06 -22.98
CA ILE A 137 4.63 1.35 -21.71
C ILE A 137 4.79 2.30 -20.50
N PRO A 138 5.92 3.03 -20.32
CA PRO A 138 6.05 4.03 -19.24
C PRO A 138 4.99 5.15 -19.30
N ILE A 139 4.56 5.54 -20.50
CA ILE A 139 3.54 6.58 -20.72
C ILE A 139 2.18 6.08 -20.25
N SER A 140 1.76 4.90 -20.71
CA SER A 140 0.52 4.25 -20.29
C SER A 140 0.48 4.03 -18.77
N GLN A 141 1.60 3.59 -18.17
CA GLN A 141 1.72 3.46 -16.73
C GLN A 141 1.57 4.82 -16.00
N ALA A 142 2.13 5.91 -16.55
CA ALA A 142 1.99 7.24 -15.96
C ALA A 142 0.55 7.76 -16.04
N ILE A 143 -0.15 7.53 -17.17
CA ILE A 143 -1.55 7.91 -17.37
C ILE A 143 -2.45 7.18 -16.37
N VAL A 144 -2.37 5.84 -16.33
CA VAL A 144 -3.18 5.01 -15.41
C VAL A 144 -2.94 5.42 -13.96
N ARG A 145 -1.69 5.73 -13.58
CA ARG A 145 -1.37 6.22 -12.23
C ARG A 145 -2.01 7.57 -11.94
N LYS A 146 -2.03 8.51 -12.91
CA LYS A 146 -2.63 9.84 -12.74
C LYS A 146 -4.16 9.79 -12.60
N ILE A 147 -4.83 8.94 -13.38
CA ILE A 147 -6.29 8.79 -13.32
C ILE A 147 -6.71 8.30 -11.93
N LYS A 148 -5.95 7.36 -11.36
CA LYS A 148 -6.23 6.78 -10.04
C LYS A 148 -5.70 7.63 -8.87
N VAL A 149 -5.40 8.91 -9.07
CA VAL A 149 -4.96 9.84 -8.03
C VAL A 149 -6.03 10.88 -7.81
N ASP A 150 -6.53 10.93 -6.58
CA ASP A 150 -7.25 12.09 -6.11
C ASP A 150 -6.28 13.26 -5.89
N LYS A 151 -6.53 14.35 -6.62
CA LYS A 151 -5.68 15.55 -6.59
C LYS A 151 -5.94 16.39 -5.34
N GLN A 152 -7.10 16.27 -4.70
CA GLN A 152 -7.44 17.03 -3.49
C GLN A 152 -6.49 16.70 -2.33
N PHE A 153 -6.02 15.45 -2.27
CA PHE A 153 -5.10 14.99 -1.23
C PHE A 153 -3.62 15.10 -1.63
N CYS A 154 -3.28 15.73 -2.75
CA CYS A 154 -1.89 15.85 -3.21
C CYS A 154 -1.16 17.04 -2.57
N LEU A 155 -0.06 16.75 -1.87
CA LEU A 155 0.84 17.75 -1.28
C LEU A 155 2.11 17.96 -2.12
N THR A 156 2.60 19.19 -2.13
CA THR A 156 3.82 19.61 -2.83
C THR A 156 4.85 20.24 -1.88
N GLY A 157 6.08 20.42 -2.37
CA GLY A 157 7.11 21.18 -1.64
C GLY A 157 7.47 20.62 -0.25
N LYS A 158 7.49 21.53 0.74
CA LYS A 158 7.89 21.27 2.14
C LYS A 158 6.91 20.34 2.85
N ALA A 159 5.60 20.56 2.71
CA ALA A 159 4.55 19.73 3.32
C ALA A 159 4.67 18.25 2.96
N TRP A 160 5.02 17.93 1.70
CA TRP A 160 5.29 16.54 1.31
C TRP A 160 6.54 15.96 2.00
N LYS A 161 7.61 16.74 2.15
CA LYS A 161 8.85 16.28 2.78
C LYS A 161 8.61 15.94 4.25
N GLU A 162 7.88 16.79 4.95
CA GLU A 162 7.46 16.59 6.35
C GLU A 162 6.57 15.35 6.49
N LEU A 163 5.48 15.27 5.71
CA LEU A 163 4.59 14.10 5.71
C LEU A 163 5.36 12.80 5.42
N LYS A 164 6.29 12.83 4.46
CA LYS A 164 7.12 11.67 4.13
C LYS A 164 8.05 11.27 5.29
N LYS A 165 8.58 12.25 6.04
CA LYS A 165 9.43 12.00 7.22
C LYS A 165 8.61 11.39 8.35
N ASN A 166 7.51 12.04 8.73
CA ASN A 166 6.59 11.57 9.77
C ASN A 166 6.08 10.16 9.45
N ARG A 167 5.74 9.90 8.18
CA ARG A 167 5.28 8.59 7.76
C ARG A 167 6.38 7.52 7.84
N LYS A 168 7.64 7.86 7.56
CA LYS A 168 8.76 6.92 7.72
C LYS A 168 9.00 6.59 9.19
N GLU A 169 8.89 7.58 10.07
CA GLU A 169 9.02 7.39 11.52
C GLU A 169 7.88 6.51 12.05
N LYS A 170 6.64 6.79 11.63
CA LYS A 170 5.48 5.94 11.91
C LYS A 170 5.71 4.51 11.41
N ILE A 171 6.19 4.30 10.19
CA ILE A 171 6.50 2.94 9.70
C ILE A 171 7.53 2.23 10.60
N LYS A 172 8.54 2.95 11.11
CA LYS A 172 9.55 2.37 12.02
C LYS A 172 8.96 1.97 13.37
N SER A 173 7.89 2.61 13.84
CA SER A 173 7.21 2.18 15.07
C SER A 173 6.39 0.90 14.87
N TYR A 174 5.94 0.62 13.63
CA TYR A 174 5.26 -0.64 13.26
C TYR A 174 6.24 -1.75 12.83
N LYS A 175 7.40 -1.84 13.47
CA LYS A 175 8.32 -2.97 13.24
C LYS A 175 7.62 -4.26 13.63
N LEU A 176 7.70 -5.26 12.74
CA LEU A 176 7.27 -6.62 13.05
C LEU A 176 7.98 -7.07 14.34
N PRO A 177 7.29 -7.75 15.28
CA PRO A 177 8.00 -8.59 16.23
C PRO A 177 8.85 -9.55 15.41
N THR A 178 10.17 -9.46 15.59
CA THR A 178 11.11 -10.47 15.12
C THR A 178 10.61 -11.81 15.64
N VAL A 179 10.13 -12.65 14.73
CA VAL A 179 10.00 -14.09 14.96
C VAL A 179 11.39 -14.68 15.09
#